data_AF-A0AAW2QJ60-F1
#
_entry.id   AF-A0AAW2QJ60-F1
#
_cell.length_a   1.000
_cell.length_b   1.000
_cell.length_c   1.000
_cell.angle_alpha   90.00
_cell.angle_beta   90.00
_cell.angle_gamma   90.00
#
_symmetry.space_group_name_H-M   'P 1'
#
loop_
_entity.id
_entity.type
_entity.pdbx_description
1 polymer ?
#
loop_
_entity_poly.entity_id
_entity_poly.type
_entity_poly.pdbx_seq_one_letter_code
_entity_poly.pdbx_strand_id
1 'polypeptide(L)'
;MQQRVLSWRLPKVMLQPSRRQRRLAKNSLPTSPHSCTEVQTLPVDNDVFNWGPKLSSELALELCKAVTPLEVKQVIFHISDNKAPGPDGYSACFFKRAWYVVGDQVCTTVMDFFRSRRLLRQLNHNIIALVPKSDRCPTVADYWPISCCNVIYKAIMKIIADQLALPSSTLLTNARQPLLGDGALQIISSLHRK
;
A
#
# COMPACT_ATOMS: atom_id res chain seq x y z
N MET A 1 -43.08 -3.06 -16.75
CA MET A 1 -43.06 -4.37 -16.07
C MET A 1 -41.66 -4.60 -15.51
N GLN A 2 -41.51 -4.38 -14.21
CA GLN A 2 -40.44 -4.81 -13.28
C GLN A 2 -38.96 -4.50 -13.61
N GLN A 3 -38.44 -3.45 -12.97
CA GLN A 3 -37.01 -3.22 -12.69
C GLN A 3 -36.56 -4.15 -11.54
N ARG A 4 -35.50 -4.94 -11.73
CA ARG A 4 -34.87 -5.71 -10.63
C ARG A 4 -33.94 -4.81 -9.83
N VAL A 5 -34.44 -4.32 -8.71
CA VAL A 5 -33.65 -3.77 -7.59
C VAL A 5 -32.84 -4.93 -6.98
N LEU A 6 -31.55 -5.03 -7.30
CA LEU A 6 -30.63 -5.91 -6.57
C LEU A 6 -30.27 -5.23 -5.25
N SER A 7 -31.05 -5.54 -4.22
CA SER A 7 -30.71 -5.22 -2.83
C SER A 7 -29.44 -6.00 -2.45
N TRP A 8 -28.30 -5.32 -2.37
CA TRP A 8 -27.13 -5.85 -1.68
C TRP A 8 -27.42 -5.86 -0.17
N ARG A 9 -28.14 -6.89 0.32
CA ARG A 9 -28.12 -7.23 1.74
C ARG A 9 -26.76 -7.84 2.03
N LEU A 10 -25.88 -7.05 2.63
CA LEU A 10 -24.61 -7.51 3.17
C LEU A 10 -24.89 -8.68 4.13
N PRO A 11 -24.34 -9.89 3.90
CA PRO A 11 -24.38 -10.92 4.93
C PRO A 11 -23.55 -10.46 6.14
N LYS A 12 -24.02 -10.82 7.34
CA LYS A 12 -23.44 -10.46 8.64
C LYS A 12 -21.92 -10.39 8.59
N VAL A 13 -21.37 -9.17 8.63
CA VAL A 13 -19.93 -8.93 8.77
C VAL A 13 -19.53 -9.47 10.14
N MET A 14 -18.82 -10.60 10.15
CA MET A 14 -18.21 -11.14 11.36
C MET A 14 -17.00 -10.27 11.71
N LEU A 15 -17.26 -9.18 12.44
CA LEU A 15 -16.25 -8.26 12.95
C LEU A 15 -15.39 -8.99 13.98
N GLN A 16 -14.14 -9.26 13.64
CA GLN A 16 -13.16 -9.71 14.63
C GLN A 16 -12.58 -8.47 15.34
N PRO A 17 -12.65 -8.39 16.67
CA PRO A 17 -12.14 -7.25 17.42
C PRO A 17 -10.64 -7.08 17.23
N SER A 18 -10.20 -5.81 17.16
CA SER A 18 -8.79 -5.43 17.05
C SER A 18 -7.97 -5.98 18.22
N ARG A 19 -6.65 -6.11 18.02
CA ARG A 19 -5.62 -6.78 18.86
C ARG A 19 -5.66 -6.56 20.39
N ARG A 20 -6.51 -5.67 20.91
CA ARG A 20 -6.65 -5.31 22.33
C ARG A 20 -7.30 -6.40 23.19
N GLN A 21 -8.20 -7.23 22.66
CA GLN A 21 -8.85 -8.30 23.46
C GLN A 21 -8.00 -9.57 23.65
N ARG A 22 -6.93 -9.76 22.86
CA ARG A 22 -5.99 -10.89 23.08
C ARG A 22 -5.03 -10.69 24.25
N ARG A 23 -4.97 -9.50 24.88
CA ARG A 23 -4.08 -9.27 26.02
C ARG A 23 -4.67 -9.74 27.36
N LEU A 24 -5.99 -9.85 27.49
CA LEU A 24 -6.63 -10.18 28.77
C LEU A 24 -6.84 -11.68 29.00
N ALA A 25 -6.62 -12.53 27.99
CA ALA A 25 -6.84 -13.99 28.07
C ALA A 25 -5.53 -14.83 28.08
N LYS A 26 -4.36 -14.22 28.33
CA LYS A 26 -3.05 -14.90 28.25
C LYS A 26 -2.39 -15.22 29.59
N ASN A 27 -3.04 -14.98 30.72
CA ASN A 27 -2.43 -15.13 32.04
C ASN A 27 -2.63 -16.52 32.69
N SER A 28 -2.77 -17.59 31.91
CA SER A 28 -2.93 -18.93 32.49
C SER A 28 -2.59 -20.06 31.51
N LEU A 29 -1.36 -20.11 30.99
CA LEU A 29 -0.82 -21.34 30.40
C LEU A 29 0.66 -21.51 30.80
N PRO A 30 1.12 -22.73 31.13
CA PRO A 30 2.49 -22.98 31.57
C PRO A 30 3.48 -22.77 30.41
N THR A 31 4.50 -21.95 30.63
CA THR A 31 5.56 -21.66 29.67
C THR A 31 6.55 -22.82 29.59
N SER A 32 6.48 -23.58 28.50
CA SER A 32 7.58 -24.45 28.05
C SER A 32 8.75 -23.59 27.55
N PRO A 33 10.02 -23.95 27.85
CA PRO A 33 11.18 -23.21 27.36
C PRO A 33 11.46 -23.61 25.91
N HIS A 34 10.71 -23.05 24.97
CA HIS A 34 11.15 -23.05 23.58
C HIS A 34 12.17 -21.93 23.40
N SER A 35 13.44 -22.34 23.27
CA SER A 35 14.54 -21.51 22.79
C SER A 35 14.11 -20.77 21.53
N CYS A 36 13.81 -19.48 21.67
CA CYS A 36 13.57 -18.59 20.56
C CYS A 36 14.93 -18.36 19.92
N THR A 37 15.21 -19.01 18.79
CA THR A 37 16.48 -18.85 18.07
C THR A 37 16.72 -17.37 17.79
N GLU A 38 17.67 -16.79 18.49
CA GLU A 38 18.18 -15.46 18.24
C GLU A 38 18.85 -15.50 16.86
N VAL A 39 18.19 -14.94 15.85
CA VAL A 39 18.77 -14.80 14.51
C VAL A 39 19.86 -13.75 14.63
N GLN A 40 21.11 -14.19 14.75
CA GLN A 40 22.27 -13.30 14.68
C GLN A 40 22.28 -12.65 13.29
N THR A 41 21.89 -11.38 13.21
CA THR A 41 22.02 -10.59 11.99
C THR A 41 23.45 -10.14 11.84
N LEU A 42 24.12 -10.56 10.77
CA LEU A 42 25.44 -10.04 10.39
C LEU A 42 25.35 -8.51 10.19
N PRO A 43 26.41 -7.75 10.51
CA PRO A 43 26.47 -6.33 10.21
C PRO A 43 26.26 -6.11 8.71
N VAL A 44 25.49 -5.08 8.37
CA VAL A 44 25.20 -4.72 6.99
C VAL A 44 26.52 -4.38 6.30
N ASP A 45 26.90 -5.18 5.30
CA ASP A 45 28.06 -4.92 4.46
C ASP A 45 27.78 -3.72 3.55
N ASN A 46 28.49 -2.62 3.78
CA ASN A 46 28.30 -1.38 3.02
C ASN A 46 28.80 -1.48 1.58
N ASP A 47 29.70 -2.43 1.29
CA ASP A 47 30.25 -2.60 -0.06
C ASP A 47 29.21 -3.15 -1.03
N VAL A 48 28.18 -3.83 -0.53
CA VAL A 48 27.03 -4.29 -1.31
C VAL A 48 26.27 -3.12 -1.95
N PHE A 49 26.12 -1.98 -1.25
CA PHE A 49 25.45 -0.80 -1.81
C PHE A 49 26.31 -0.05 -2.84
N ASN A 50 27.62 -0.27 -2.83
CA ASN A 50 28.53 0.35 -3.79
C ASN A 50 28.53 -0.34 -5.15
N TRP A 51 28.11 -1.60 -5.21
CA TRP A 51 28.17 -2.43 -6.42
C TRP A 51 26.92 -2.31 -7.31
N GLY A 52 25.82 -1.77 -6.79
CA GLY A 52 24.55 -1.63 -7.51
C GLY A 52 24.34 -0.27 -8.20
N PRO A 53 23.39 -0.18 -9.13
CA PRO A 53 22.98 1.11 -9.71
C PRO A 53 22.44 2.03 -8.60
N LYS A 54 23.07 3.20 -8.46
CA LYS A 54 22.69 4.21 -7.47
C LYS A 54 21.73 5.22 -8.07
N LEU A 55 20.87 5.79 -7.24
CA LEU A 55 20.06 6.94 -7.62
C LEU A 55 20.97 8.11 -8.01
N SER A 56 20.64 8.81 -9.10
CA SER A 56 21.27 10.10 -9.40
C SER A 56 20.86 11.13 -8.34
N SER A 57 21.70 12.15 -8.15
CA SER A 57 21.41 13.25 -7.23
C SER A 57 20.08 13.94 -7.58
N GLU A 58 19.79 14.08 -8.88
CA GLU A 58 18.55 14.67 -9.38
C GLU A 58 17.32 13.84 -8.99
N LEU A 59 17.35 12.51 -9.20
CA LEU A 59 16.26 11.61 -8.80
C LEU A 59 16.07 11.59 -7.28
N ALA A 60 17.17 11.72 -6.51
CA ALA A 60 17.11 11.79 -5.06
C ALA A 60 16.41 13.08 -4.59
N LEU A 61 16.64 14.20 -5.28
CA LEU A 61 15.91 15.45 -5.04
C LEU A 61 14.43 15.34 -5.40
N GLU A 62 14.08 14.65 -6.48
CA GLU A 62 12.68 14.39 -6.85
C GLU A 62 11.94 13.59 -5.78
N LEU A 63 12.59 12.57 -5.19
CA LEU A 63 12.05 11.81 -4.05
C LEU A 63 11.79 12.67 -2.81
N CYS A 64 12.56 13.75 -2.65
CA CYS A 64 12.45 14.65 -1.50
C CYS A 64 11.47 15.81 -1.74
N LYS A 65 10.75 15.82 -2.87
CA LYS A 65 9.81 16.89 -3.21
C LYS A 65 8.70 16.98 -2.16
N ALA A 66 8.40 18.22 -1.76
CA ALA A 66 7.32 18.49 -0.84
C ALA A 66 5.95 18.17 -1.48
N VAL A 67 5.10 17.50 -0.70
CA VAL A 67 3.73 17.17 -1.10
C VAL A 67 2.88 18.43 -1.16
N THR A 68 2.12 18.58 -2.25
CA THR A 68 1.29 19.78 -2.47
C THR A 68 -0.21 19.50 -2.25
N PRO A 69 -1.04 20.52 -1.90
CA PRO A 69 -2.48 20.33 -1.76
C PRO A 69 -3.16 19.81 -3.04
N LEU A 70 -2.65 20.23 -4.21
CA LEU A 70 -3.16 19.78 -5.51
C LEU A 70 -2.93 18.28 -5.70
N GLU A 71 -1.73 17.80 -5.37
CA GLU A 71 -1.37 16.38 -5.40
C GLU A 71 -2.26 15.56 -4.45
N VAL A 72 -2.47 16.03 -3.22
CA VAL A 72 -3.37 15.36 -2.26
C VAL A 72 -4.79 15.25 -2.83
N LYS A 73 -5.32 16.33 -3.41
CA LYS A 73 -6.63 16.33 -4.06
C LYS A 73 -6.68 15.32 -5.20
N GLN A 74 -5.70 15.34 -6.11
CA GLN A 74 -5.64 14.42 -7.24
C GLN A 74 -5.64 12.96 -6.77
N VAL A 75 -4.83 12.62 -5.76
CA VAL A 75 -4.76 11.28 -5.20
C VAL A 75 -6.10 10.85 -4.61
N ILE A 76 -6.77 11.71 -3.83
CA ILE A 76 -8.09 11.38 -3.26
C ILE A 76 -9.15 11.20 -4.35
N PHE A 77 -9.13 12.06 -5.38
CA PHE A 77 -10.06 11.95 -6.50
C PHE A 77 -9.80 10.71 -7.37
N HIS A 78 -8.57 10.21 -7.39
CA HIS A 78 -8.19 8.98 -8.09
C HIS A 78 -8.64 7.70 -7.36
N ILE A 79 -8.80 7.72 -6.03
CA ILE A 79 -9.30 6.56 -5.28
C ILE A 79 -10.74 6.26 -5.72
N SER A 80 -11.05 5.01 -6.10
CA SER A 80 -12.39 4.66 -6.56
C SER A 80 -13.45 4.73 -5.46
N ASP A 81 -14.65 5.18 -5.83
CA ASP A 81 -15.77 5.43 -4.89
C ASP A 81 -16.29 4.14 -4.25
N ASN A 82 -16.16 3.02 -4.96
CA ASN A 82 -16.65 1.70 -4.54
C ASN A 82 -15.69 0.97 -3.57
N LYS A 83 -14.65 1.65 -3.06
CA LYS A 83 -13.77 1.06 -2.05
C LYS A 83 -14.46 1.06 -0.68
N ALA A 84 -14.29 -0.05 0.05
CA ALA A 84 -14.77 -0.16 1.42
C ALA A 84 -14.17 0.95 2.31
N PRO A 85 -14.99 1.57 3.17
CA PRO A 85 -14.54 2.58 4.12
C PRO A 85 -13.62 1.97 5.18
N GLY A 86 -12.89 2.83 5.89
CA GLY A 86 -12.12 2.43 7.05
C GLY A 86 -13.00 2.25 8.30
N PRO A 87 -12.39 2.01 9.47
CA PRO A 87 -13.08 2.04 10.76
C PRO A 87 -13.76 3.37 11.09
N ASP A 88 -13.43 4.45 10.39
CA ASP A 88 -14.07 5.76 10.50
C ASP A 88 -15.43 5.84 9.78
N GLY A 89 -15.76 4.86 8.93
CA GLY A 89 -17.00 4.82 8.16
C GLY A 89 -17.04 5.73 6.93
N TYR A 90 -15.98 6.49 6.65
CA TYR A 90 -15.95 7.43 5.53
C TYR A 90 -15.33 6.81 4.27
N SER A 91 -16.06 6.85 3.15
CA SER A 91 -15.58 6.37 1.85
C SER A 91 -14.94 7.48 1.03
N ALA A 92 -14.26 7.12 -0.08
CA ALA A 92 -13.68 8.11 -0.98
C ALA A 92 -14.76 9.03 -1.58
N CYS A 93 -15.95 8.49 -1.86
CA CYS A 93 -17.11 9.26 -2.34
C CYS A 93 -17.49 10.40 -1.37
N PHE A 94 -17.45 10.14 -0.05
CA PHE A 94 -17.70 11.18 0.95
C PHE A 94 -16.70 12.34 0.82
N PHE A 95 -15.40 12.04 0.78
CA PHE A 95 -14.36 13.07 0.68
C PHE A 95 -14.45 13.87 -0.62
N LYS A 96 -14.78 13.22 -1.75
CA LYS A 96 -14.96 13.92 -3.03
C LYS A 96 -16.17 14.85 -3.02
N ARG A 97 -17.31 14.39 -2.48
CA ARG A 97 -18.55 15.19 -2.41
C ARG A 97 -18.47 16.32 -1.39
N ALA A 98 -17.82 16.08 -0.25
CA ALA A 98 -17.65 17.06 0.82
C ALA A 98 -16.34 17.85 0.70
N TRP A 99 -15.64 17.80 -0.44
CA TRP A 99 -14.30 18.37 -0.59
C TRP A 99 -14.23 19.86 -0.25
N TYR A 100 -15.27 20.62 -0.56
CA TYR A 100 -15.36 22.05 -0.24
C TYR A 100 -15.39 22.34 1.27
N VAL A 101 -15.77 21.36 2.11
CA VAL A 101 -15.81 21.49 3.57
C VAL A 101 -14.55 20.90 4.21
N VAL A 102 -14.20 19.67 3.82
CA VAL A 102 -13.13 18.90 4.50
C VAL A 102 -11.78 18.95 3.80
N GLY A 103 -11.72 19.45 2.56
CA GLY A 103 -10.54 19.39 1.70
C GLY A 103 -9.31 20.04 2.32
N ASP A 104 -9.46 21.24 2.88
CA ASP A 104 -8.35 21.97 3.50
C ASP A 104 -7.79 21.25 4.73
N GLN A 105 -8.67 20.66 5.54
CA GLN A 105 -8.26 19.86 6.71
C GLN A 105 -7.55 18.58 6.30
N VAL A 106 -8.05 17.93 5.23
CA VAL A 106 -7.43 16.72 4.68
C VAL A 106 -6.05 17.03 4.11
N CYS A 107 -5.92 18.11 3.32
CA CYS A 107 -4.65 18.57 2.78
C CYS A 107 -3.65 18.88 3.90
N THR A 108 -4.05 19.67 4.90
CA THR A 108 -3.22 20.00 6.07
C THR A 108 -2.77 18.74 6.79
N THR A 109 -3.69 17.82 7.09
CA THR A 109 -3.37 16.56 7.77
C THR A 109 -2.35 15.71 7.02
N VAL A 110 -2.51 15.58 5.70
CA VAL A 110 -1.59 14.79 4.86
C VAL A 110 -0.22 15.48 4.78
N MET A 111 -0.18 16.79 4.54
CA MET A 111 1.09 17.53 4.48
C MET A 111 1.82 17.52 5.82
N ASP A 112 1.10 17.65 6.93
CA ASP A 112 1.67 17.58 8.28
C ASP A 112 2.25 16.21 8.59
N PHE A 113 1.67 15.12 8.06
CA PHE A 113 2.29 13.81 8.12
C PHE A 113 3.67 13.79 7.43
N PHE A 114 3.79 14.36 6.22
CA PHE A 114 5.06 14.40 5.50
C PHE A 114 6.10 15.30 6.16
N ARG A 115 5.68 16.37 6.84
CA ARG A 115 6.55 17.26 7.63
C ARG A 115 7.00 16.64 8.95
N SER A 116 6.06 16.13 9.73
CA SER A 116 6.30 15.63 11.09
C SER A 116 6.78 14.17 11.13
N ARG A 117 6.58 13.42 10.04
CA ARG A 117 6.78 11.96 9.95
C ARG A 117 5.98 11.17 10.99
N ARG A 118 4.91 11.76 11.54
CA ARG A 118 4.05 11.18 12.57
C ARG A 118 2.66 10.93 12.01
N LEU A 119 2.24 9.67 12.03
CA LEU A 119 0.89 9.27 11.64
C LEU A 119 -0.03 9.30 12.85
N LEU A 120 -1.18 9.96 12.71
CA LEU A 120 -2.23 9.90 13.73
C LEU A 120 -2.67 8.45 13.94
N ARG A 121 -2.75 8.03 15.21
CA ARG A 121 -3.08 6.64 15.57
C ARG A 121 -4.42 6.20 14.99
N GLN A 122 -5.40 7.11 14.95
CA GLN A 122 -6.73 6.88 14.39
C GLN A 122 -6.67 6.58 12.88
N LEU A 123 -5.75 7.19 12.13
CA LEU A 123 -5.56 6.93 10.70
C LEU A 123 -4.93 5.56 10.42
N ASN A 124 -4.14 5.05 11.37
CA ASN A 124 -3.50 3.74 11.27
C ASN A 124 -4.40 2.58 11.74
N HIS A 125 -5.65 2.85 12.11
CA HIS A 125 -6.60 1.79 12.43
C HIS A 125 -7.15 1.17 11.14
N ASN A 126 -7.18 -0.16 11.08
CA ASN A 126 -7.78 -0.93 10.00
C ASN A 126 -8.77 -1.96 10.55
N ILE A 127 -9.78 -2.29 9.73
CA ILE A 127 -10.66 -3.45 9.97
C ILE A 127 -10.22 -4.54 9.02
N ILE A 128 -10.11 -5.77 9.51
CA ILE A 128 -9.88 -6.94 8.65
C ILE A 128 -11.24 -7.54 8.32
N ALA A 129 -11.66 -7.39 7.07
CA ALA A 129 -12.84 -8.05 6.53
C ALA A 129 -12.42 -9.42 5.95
N LEU A 130 -13.19 -10.46 6.26
CA LEU A 130 -12.98 -11.80 5.72
C LEU A 130 -13.94 -12.01 4.55
N VAL A 131 -13.40 -12.19 3.34
CA VAL A 131 -14.20 -12.48 2.14
C VAL A 131 -14.10 -13.98 1.83
N PRO A 132 -15.22 -14.72 1.75
CA PRO A 132 -15.18 -16.16 1.48
C PRO A 132 -14.56 -16.45 0.11
N LYS A 133 -13.74 -17.52 0.00
CA LYS A 133 -13.21 -18.02 -1.28
C LYS A 133 -14.27 -18.73 -2.11
N SER A 134 -15.18 -19.45 -1.44
CA SER A 134 -16.18 -20.33 -2.05
C SER A 134 -17.45 -20.33 -1.19
N ASP A 135 -18.56 -20.87 -1.71
CA ASP A 135 -19.84 -20.94 -0.96
C ASP A 135 -19.76 -21.74 0.35
N ARG A 136 -18.79 -22.65 0.46
CA ARG A 136 -18.51 -23.42 1.67
C ARG A 136 -17.10 -23.08 2.16
N CYS A 137 -17.02 -22.33 3.25
CA CYS A 137 -15.78 -21.97 3.94
C CYS A 137 -15.79 -22.54 5.37
N PRO A 138 -15.46 -23.83 5.55
CA PRO A 138 -15.48 -24.49 6.87
C PRO A 138 -14.42 -23.97 7.83
N THR A 139 -13.33 -23.37 7.33
CA THR A 139 -12.22 -22.88 8.16
C THR A 139 -11.89 -21.41 7.88
N VAL A 140 -11.20 -20.76 8.81
CA VAL A 140 -10.76 -19.36 8.66
C VAL A 140 -9.75 -19.20 7.50
N ALA A 141 -9.01 -20.26 7.16
CA ALA A 141 -8.08 -20.27 6.02
C ALA A 141 -8.78 -20.18 4.65
N ASP A 142 -10.09 -20.47 4.62
CA ASP A 142 -10.92 -20.42 3.42
C ASP A 142 -11.41 -18.99 3.10
N TYR A 143 -10.95 -17.99 3.86
CA TYR A 143 -11.28 -16.59 3.64
C TYR A 143 -10.06 -15.79 3.17
N TRP A 144 -10.29 -14.82 2.31
CA TRP A 144 -9.34 -13.77 1.99
C TRP A 144 -9.42 -12.67 3.04
N PRO A 145 -8.33 -12.39 3.78
CA PRO A 145 -8.28 -11.22 4.63
C PRO A 145 -8.10 -9.96 3.78
N ILE A 146 -9.03 -9.02 3.88
CA ILE A 146 -8.95 -7.70 3.26
C ILE A 146 -8.80 -6.67 4.37
N SER A 147 -7.77 -5.83 4.27
CA SER A 147 -7.58 -4.70 5.19
C SER A 147 -8.35 -3.47 4.69
N CYS A 148 -9.39 -3.09 5.42
CA CYS A 148 -10.15 -1.86 5.23
C CYS A 148 -9.51 -0.73 6.05
N CYS A 149 -8.75 0.14 5.38
CA CYS A 149 -8.08 1.30 5.99
C CYS A 149 -8.80 2.60 5.64
N ASN A 150 -8.59 3.64 6.46
CA ASN A 150 -9.12 5.00 6.23
C ASN A 150 -8.63 5.56 4.88
N VAL A 151 -9.46 6.40 4.25
CA VAL A 151 -9.13 6.98 2.93
C VAL A 151 -7.90 7.88 2.99
N ILE A 152 -7.76 8.68 4.05
CA ILE A 152 -6.58 9.55 4.25
C ILE A 152 -5.30 8.70 4.35
N TYR A 153 -5.34 7.56 5.04
CA TYR A 153 -4.21 6.62 5.09
C TYR A 153 -3.87 6.08 3.70
N LYS A 154 -4.89 5.68 2.92
CA LYS A 154 -4.68 5.23 1.53
C LYS A 154 -4.05 6.31 0.66
N ALA A 155 -4.43 7.58 0.84
CA ALA A 155 -3.85 8.71 0.11
C ALA A 155 -2.37 8.89 0.45
N ILE A 156 -2.01 8.87 1.74
CA ILE A 156 -0.60 8.94 2.18
C ILE A 156 0.24 7.82 1.54
N MET A 157 -0.24 6.58 1.63
CA MET A 157 0.47 5.42 1.06
C MET A 157 0.62 5.53 -0.45
N LYS A 158 -0.39 6.05 -1.14
CA LYS A 158 -0.32 6.27 -2.59
C LYS A 158 0.71 7.33 -2.96
N ILE A 159 0.77 8.45 -2.26
CA ILE A 159 1.79 9.50 -2.49
C ILE A 159 3.20 8.93 -2.30
N ILE A 160 3.43 8.16 -1.22
CA ILE A 160 4.72 7.50 -0.98
C ILE A 160 5.05 6.53 -2.13
N ALA A 161 4.08 5.70 -2.55
CA ALA A 161 4.29 4.76 -3.63
C ALA A 161 4.60 5.45 -4.96
N ASP A 162 3.90 6.54 -5.27
CA ASP A 162 4.10 7.32 -6.50
C ASP A 162 5.49 7.99 -6.50
N GLN A 163 5.94 8.52 -5.35
CA GLN A 163 7.31 9.04 -5.19
C GLN A 163 8.36 7.93 -5.41
N LEU A 164 8.18 6.76 -4.81
CA LEU A 164 9.12 5.64 -4.95
C LEU A 164 9.10 5.00 -6.35
N ALA A 165 7.99 5.06 -7.06
CA ALA A 165 7.85 4.49 -8.40
C ALA A 165 8.75 5.21 -9.41
N LEU A 166 8.84 6.54 -9.34
CA LEU A 166 9.62 7.39 -10.26
C LEU A 166 11.08 6.93 -10.45
N PRO A 167 11.90 6.81 -9.38
CA PRO A 167 13.29 6.35 -9.53
C PRO A 167 13.39 4.86 -9.83
N SER A 168 12.43 4.03 -9.41
CA SER A 168 12.49 2.59 -9.65
C SER A 168 12.47 2.23 -11.14
N SER A 169 11.67 2.94 -11.94
CA SER A 169 11.65 2.77 -13.40
C SER A 169 12.98 3.18 -14.05
N THR A 170 13.59 4.24 -13.55
CA THR A 170 14.86 4.75 -14.09
C THR A 170 16.02 3.83 -13.73
N LEU A 171 16.08 3.33 -12.49
CA LEU A 171 17.08 2.35 -12.06
C LEU A 171 16.97 1.02 -12.82
N LEU A 172 15.75 0.51 -13.04
CA LEU A 172 15.54 -0.70 -13.84
C LEU A 172 15.92 -0.53 -15.30
N THR A 173 15.79 0.69 -15.84
CA THR A 173 16.22 1.00 -17.21
C THR A 173 17.75 1.06 -17.30
N ASN A 174 18.39 1.69 -16.32
CA ASN A 174 19.86 1.79 -16.26
C ASN A 174 20.54 0.44 -15.97
N ALA A 175 19.89 -0.45 -15.21
CA ALA A 175 20.39 -1.79 -14.94
C ALA A 175 20.27 -2.76 -16.15
N ARG A 176 19.54 -2.37 -17.21
CA ARG A 176 19.24 -3.24 -18.37
C ARG A 176 20.22 -3.12 -19.55
N GLN A 177 21.36 -2.44 -19.39
CA GLN A 177 22.45 -2.42 -20.39
C GLN A 177 23.78 -2.72 -19.68
N PRO A 178 24.63 -3.70 -20.11
CA PRO A 178 24.64 -4.50 -21.35
C PRO A 178 24.67 -6.03 -21.09
N LEU A 179 23.60 -6.75 -21.49
CA LEU A 179 23.65 -8.22 -21.74
C LEU A 179 23.26 -8.59 -23.18
N LEU A 180 23.09 -7.59 -24.04
CA LEU A 180 22.98 -7.82 -25.47
C LEU A 180 24.26 -7.27 -26.11
N GLY A 181 25.29 -8.11 -26.09
CA GLY A 181 26.50 -7.83 -26.85
C GLY A 181 26.15 -7.64 -28.33
N ASP A 182 26.85 -6.73 -28.98
CA ASP A 182 26.68 -6.26 -30.36
C ASP A 182 26.76 -7.34 -31.47
N GLY A 183 26.68 -8.62 -31.14
CA GLY A 183 26.62 -9.74 -32.07
C GLY A 183 25.22 -10.10 -32.59
N ALA A 184 24.15 -9.69 -31.90
CA ALA A 184 22.78 -10.11 -32.28
C ALA A 184 22.17 -9.29 -33.43
N LEU A 185 22.61 -8.05 -33.64
CA LEU A 185 22.06 -7.20 -34.69
C LEU A 185 22.62 -7.50 -36.10
N GLN A 186 23.71 -8.26 -36.21
CA GLN A 186 24.23 -8.75 -37.50
C GLN A 186 23.39 -9.91 -38.08
N ILE A 187 22.68 -10.67 -37.24
CA ILE A 187 21.88 -11.81 -37.70
C ILE A 187 20.54 -11.35 -38.30
N ILE A 188 19.94 -10.28 -37.77
CA ILE A 188 18.63 -9.80 -38.24
C ILE A 188 18.75 -9.08 -39.60
N SER A 189 19.87 -8.42 -39.91
CA SER A 189 20.08 -7.82 -41.24
C SER A 189 20.35 -8.85 -42.36
N SER A 190 20.73 -10.08 -42.01
CA SER A 190 20.98 -11.15 -43.00
C SER A 190 19.73 -11.92 -43.42
N LEU A 191 18.59 -11.72 -42.75
CA LEU A 191 17.34 -12.44 -43.03
C LEU A 191 16.32 -11.66 -43.88
N HIS A 192 16.72 -10.50 -44.43
CA HIS A 192 15.90 -9.72 -45.36
C HIS A 192 16.61 -9.46 -46.69
N ARG A 193 17.38 -10.45 -47.17
CA ARG A 193 17.93 -10.46 -48.54
C ARG A 193 18.08 -11.88 -49.11
N LYS A 194 17.04 -12.70 -48.97
CA LYS A 194 16.77 -13.88 -49.82
C LYS A 194 15.30 -13.91 -50.17
#